data_AF-A0A5N8WEL1-F1
#
_entry.id   AF-A0A5N8WEL1-F1
#
_cell.length_a   1.000
_cell.length_b   1.000
_cell.length_c   1.000
_cell.angle_alpha   90.00
_cell.angle_beta   90.00
_cell.angle_gamma   90.00
#
_symmetry.space_group_name_H-M   'P 1'
#
loop_
_entity.id
_entity.type
_entity.pdbx_description
1 polymer ?
#
loop_
_entity_poly.entity_id
_entity_poly.type
_entity_poly.pdbx_seq_one_letter_code
_entity_poly.pdbx_strand_id
1 'polypeptide(L)'
;PGGTLTPAALDEALTDLPRPILVNATAGTTDAGLIDPLTDLADVCAAHGARLHVDAAYGGGLLFSDHHRHRLNGLDRAHTITLDLHKLGWQPIAAGLLAIHDATDLTALRHRADYLNADDDTEAGLPDLLGRSPRTTRRPDILKIAVTLKSLGREGLGALVDQVCALAQEFATLVDAHPRFDLYGTPTISTVLFRPTGATDTAVADTRRRLLHDGQAVLGRAAPDGRLWLKATLLNPHTRPGDLATLLKLVEGHTPA
;
A
#
# COMPACT_ATOMS: atom_id res chain seq x y z
N PRO A 1 13.55 15.44 -0.04
CA PRO A 1 12.35 14.82 -0.66
C PRO A 1 11.17 14.77 0.32
N GLY A 2 9.98 15.20 -0.10
CA GLY A 2 8.77 15.27 0.76
C GLY A 2 8.03 13.94 0.95
N GLY A 3 8.72 12.81 0.76
CA GLY A 3 8.14 11.46 0.87
C GLY A 3 7.46 10.92 -0.40
N THR A 4 7.39 11.71 -1.48
CA THR A 4 6.96 11.30 -2.82
C THR A 4 7.98 11.71 -3.88
N LEU A 5 7.91 11.07 -5.05
CA LEU A 5 8.64 11.48 -6.24
C LEU A 5 8.09 12.82 -6.78
N THR A 6 8.99 13.66 -7.26
CA THR A 6 8.64 14.92 -7.95
C THR A 6 8.93 14.78 -9.44
N PRO A 7 8.02 15.20 -10.35
CA PRO A 7 8.24 15.08 -11.79
C PRO A 7 9.54 15.73 -12.27
N ALA A 8 9.90 16.91 -11.74
CA ALA A 8 11.13 17.61 -12.13
C ALA A 8 12.41 16.82 -11.77
N ALA A 9 12.51 16.29 -10.55
CA ALA A 9 13.66 15.48 -10.15
C ALA A 9 13.71 14.14 -10.92
N LEU A 10 12.56 13.58 -11.29
CA LEU A 10 12.52 12.40 -12.15
C LEU A 10 13.03 12.73 -13.56
N ASP A 11 12.56 13.83 -14.15
CA ASP A 11 12.96 14.29 -15.49
C ASP A 11 14.48 14.52 -15.58
N GLU A 12 15.04 15.22 -14.58
CA GLU A 12 16.49 15.41 -14.45
C GLU A 12 17.22 14.06 -14.36
N ALA A 13 16.76 13.17 -13.47
CA ALA A 13 17.39 11.85 -13.30
C ALA A 13 17.33 10.99 -14.57
N LEU A 14 16.23 11.04 -15.33
CA LEU A 14 16.07 10.23 -16.55
C LEU A 14 16.91 10.72 -17.72
N THR A 15 17.26 12.01 -17.76
CA THR A 15 18.04 12.61 -18.84
C THR A 15 19.41 11.96 -19.01
N ASP A 16 20.06 11.58 -17.91
CA ASP A 16 21.42 11.07 -17.90
C ASP A 16 21.50 9.53 -17.82
N LEU A 17 20.36 8.84 -17.67
CA LEU A 17 20.35 7.39 -17.46
C LEU A 17 20.39 6.61 -18.78
N PRO A 18 21.25 5.58 -18.89
CA PRO A 18 21.26 4.70 -20.05
C PRO A 18 20.00 3.81 -20.07
N ARG A 19 19.51 3.49 -21.27
CA ARG A 19 18.34 2.63 -21.47
C ARG A 19 18.71 1.13 -21.46
N PRO A 20 17.76 0.21 -21.11
CA PRO A 20 16.36 0.45 -20.75
C PRO A 20 16.16 0.97 -19.32
N ILE A 21 15.12 1.78 -19.11
CA ILE A 21 14.78 2.36 -17.80
C ILE A 21 13.40 1.86 -17.34
N LEU A 22 13.32 1.49 -16.07
CA LEU A 22 12.08 1.23 -15.35
C LEU A 22 11.97 2.22 -14.18
N VAL A 23 10.88 2.97 -14.15
CA VAL A 23 10.49 3.84 -13.03
C VAL A 23 9.47 3.10 -12.18
N ASN A 24 9.69 3.09 -10.86
CA ASN A 24 8.73 2.60 -9.89
C ASN A 24 8.10 3.76 -9.13
N ALA A 25 6.84 4.07 -9.44
CA ALA A 25 6.03 4.98 -8.65
C ALA A 25 5.24 4.21 -7.59
N THR A 26 4.95 4.83 -6.45
CA THR A 26 4.25 4.19 -5.34
C THR A 26 2.89 4.85 -5.08
N ALA A 27 1.84 4.06 -5.13
CA ALA A 27 0.49 4.45 -4.73
C ALA A 27 0.19 3.91 -3.33
N GLY A 28 0.65 4.63 -2.32
CA GLY A 28 0.54 4.26 -0.91
C GLY A 28 1.87 3.77 -0.34
N THR A 29 2.78 4.69 -0.04
CA THR A 29 4.11 4.38 0.52
C THR A 29 4.01 3.66 1.85
N THR A 30 4.98 2.79 2.13
CA THR A 30 4.99 1.97 3.35
C THR A 30 4.98 2.81 4.62
N ASP A 31 5.71 3.92 4.65
CA ASP A 31 5.88 4.70 5.88
C ASP A 31 4.64 5.53 6.22
N ALA A 32 4.23 6.42 5.30
CA ALA A 32 3.19 7.42 5.55
C ALA A 32 1.92 7.22 4.69
N GLY A 33 1.89 6.21 3.83
CA GLY A 33 0.75 5.97 2.93
C GLY A 33 0.61 7.05 1.84
N LEU A 34 1.68 7.73 1.47
CA LEU A 34 1.65 8.80 0.45
C LEU A 34 1.47 8.20 -0.95
N ILE A 35 0.90 8.97 -1.86
CA ILE A 35 0.70 8.58 -3.25
C ILE A 35 1.53 9.50 -4.13
N ASP A 36 2.39 8.92 -4.97
CA ASP A 36 3.14 9.66 -5.97
C ASP A 36 2.19 10.32 -7.00
N PRO A 37 2.59 11.44 -7.65
CA PRO A 37 1.77 12.11 -8.66
C PRO A 37 1.73 11.31 -9.97
N LEU A 38 0.97 10.20 -9.97
CA LEU A 38 1.03 9.16 -10.99
C LEU A 38 0.85 9.66 -12.42
N THR A 39 -0.07 10.61 -12.64
CA THR A 39 -0.33 11.18 -13.97
C THR A 39 0.90 11.94 -14.50
N ASP A 40 1.48 12.82 -13.68
CA ASP A 40 2.65 13.61 -14.07
C ASP A 40 3.89 12.73 -14.25
N LEU A 41 4.09 11.73 -13.38
CA LEU A 41 5.18 10.78 -13.54
C LEU A 41 5.04 9.94 -14.82
N ALA A 42 3.81 9.59 -15.20
CA ALA A 42 3.55 8.88 -16.44
C ALA A 42 3.87 9.75 -17.67
N ASP A 43 3.63 11.06 -17.62
CA ASP A 43 4.03 11.99 -18.69
C ASP A 43 5.56 12.05 -18.84
N VAL A 44 6.28 12.18 -17.72
CA VAL A 44 7.74 12.16 -17.72
C VAL A 44 8.28 10.82 -18.26
N CYS A 45 7.74 9.69 -17.79
CA CYS A 45 8.15 8.38 -18.28
C CYS A 45 7.93 8.24 -19.80
N ALA A 46 6.79 8.69 -20.32
CA ALA A 46 6.50 8.65 -21.75
C ALA A 46 7.46 9.50 -22.57
N ALA A 47 7.79 10.72 -22.11
CA ALA A 47 8.74 11.61 -22.78
C ALA A 47 10.15 11.00 -22.88
N HIS A 48 10.57 10.26 -21.85
CA HIS A 48 11.87 9.60 -21.79
C HIS A 48 11.89 8.19 -22.37
N GLY A 49 10.74 7.66 -22.83
CA GLY A 49 10.62 6.27 -23.26
C GLY A 49 10.92 5.26 -22.14
N ALA A 50 10.73 5.66 -20.89
CA ALA A 50 10.90 4.82 -19.72
C ALA A 50 9.63 4.01 -19.45
N ARG A 51 9.80 2.79 -18.94
CA ARG A 51 8.69 1.97 -18.50
C ARG A 51 8.25 2.39 -17.11
N LEU A 52 6.94 2.35 -16.85
CA LEU A 52 6.35 2.70 -15.55
C LEU A 52 5.76 1.46 -14.89
N HIS A 53 6.28 1.12 -13.71
CA HIS A 53 5.62 0.26 -12.73
C HIS A 53 4.95 1.15 -11.67
N VAL A 54 3.74 0.79 -11.25
CA VAL A 54 3.13 1.38 -10.06
C VAL A 54 2.96 0.33 -8.97
N ASP A 55 3.68 0.49 -7.86
CA ASP A 55 3.43 -0.25 -6.64
C ASP A 55 2.20 0.34 -5.94
N ALA A 56 1.04 -0.26 -6.20
CA ALA A 56 -0.22 0.04 -5.52
C ALA A 56 -0.55 -1.04 -4.47
N ALA A 57 0.45 -1.71 -3.90
CA ALA A 57 0.24 -2.83 -2.99
C ALA A 57 -0.67 -2.43 -1.82
N TYR A 58 -0.39 -1.28 -1.18
CA TYR A 58 -1.22 -0.76 -0.10
C TYR A 58 -2.39 0.08 -0.59
N GLY A 59 -2.15 1.07 -1.45
CA GLY A 59 -3.18 2.03 -1.84
C GLY A 59 -4.15 1.57 -2.93
N GLY A 60 -3.87 0.50 -3.66
CA GLY A 60 -4.72 0.09 -4.77
C GLY A 60 -6.13 -0.37 -4.36
N GLY A 61 -6.35 -0.72 -3.08
CA GLY A 61 -7.70 -0.95 -2.55
C GLY A 61 -8.61 0.29 -2.62
N LEU A 62 -8.06 1.50 -2.74
CA LEU A 62 -8.85 2.71 -2.96
C LEU A 62 -9.71 2.66 -4.24
N LEU A 63 -9.38 1.79 -5.21
CA LEU A 63 -10.20 1.59 -6.42
C LEU A 63 -11.62 1.07 -6.11
N PHE A 64 -11.83 0.43 -4.96
CA PHE A 64 -13.15 -0.02 -4.54
C PHE A 64 -14.06 1.14 -4.10
N SER A 65 -13.50 2.25 -3.61
CA SER A 65 -14.23 3.41 -3.11
C SER A 65 -14.45 4.45 -4.20
N ASP A 66 -15.69 4.91 -4.39
CA ASP A 66 -15.97 6.02 -5.30
C ASP A 66 -15.49 7.38 -4.74
N HIS A 67 -15.34 7.51 -3.41
CA HIS A 67 -14.80 8.71 -2.77
C HIS A 67 -13.28 8.83 -2.95
N HIS A 68 -12.54 7.73 -2.97
CA HIS A 68 -11.07 7.75 -2.92
C HIS A 68 -10.39 7.30 -4.21
N ARG A 69 -11.07 6.59 -5.13
CA ARG A 69 -10.45 6.07 -6.37
C ARG A 69 -9.77 7.14 -7.24
N HIS A 70 -10.23 8.39 -7.19
CA HIS A 70 -9.63 9.49 -7.95
C HIS A 70 -8.16 9.76 -7.57
N ARG A 71 -7.74 9.38 -6.36
CA ARG A 71 -6.35 9.50 -5.90
C ARG A 71 -5.39 8.60 -6.69
N LEU A 72 -5.93 7.64 -7.44
CA LEU A 72 -5.18 6.68 -8.24
C LEU A 72 -5.28 6.97 -9.75
N ASN A 73 -5.74 8.16 -10.14
CA ASN A 73 -5.75 8.58 -11.53
C ASN A 73 -4.33 8.52 -12.12
N GLY A 74 -4.19 7.86 -13.28
CA GLY A 74 -2.90 7.58 -13.91
C GLY A 74 -2.43 6.13 -13.75
N LEU A 75 -3.07 5.31 -12.89
CA LEU A 75 -2.76 3.87 -12.81
C LEU A 75 -2.89 3.16 -14.17
N ASP A 76 -3.89 3.54 -14.97
CA ASP A 76 -4.17 2.99 -16.29
C ASP A 76 -3.04 3.27 -17.32
N ARG A 77 -2.12 4.18 -17.00
CA ARG A 77 -0.93 4.49 -17.82
C ARG A 77 0.30 3.65 -17.44
N ALA A 78 0.21 2.85 -16.38
CA ALA A 78 1.31 1.97 -15.96
C ALA A 78 1.42 0.75 -16.88
N HIS A 79 2.65 0.29 -17.10
CA HIS A 79 2.89 -0.94 -17.84
C HIS A 79 2.60 -2.16 -16.95
N THR A 80 2.92 -2.05 -15.67
CA THR A 80 2.61 -3.08 -14.66
C THR A 80 2.18 -2.43 -13.35
N ILE A 81 1.30 -3.10 -12.60
CA ILE A 81 0.77 -2.62 -11.32
C ILE A 81 0.80 -3.76 -10.30
N THR A 82 1.33 -3.50 -9.11
CA THR A 82 1.22 -4.42 -7.96
C THR A 82 0.03 -4.02 -7.08
N LEU A 83 -0.74 -4.98 -6.58
CA LEU A 83 -1.85 -4.77 -5.63
C LEU A 83 -1.90 -5.90 -4.60
N ASP A 84 -2.06 -5.59 -3.31
CA ASP A 84 -2.26 -6.59 -2.26
C ASP A 84 -3.66 -6.51 -1.64
N LEU A 85 -4.51 -7.48 -2.00
CA LEU A 85 -5.83 -7.65 -1.40
C LEU A 85 -5.78 -8.16 0.05
N HIS A 86 -4.62 -8.60 0.53
CA HIS A 86 -4.41 -8.88 1.95
C HIS A 86 -4.12 -7.63 2.80
N LYS A 87 -4.22 -6.43 2.19
CA LYS A 87 -4.23 -5.12 2.86
C LYS A 87 -5.65 -4.54 2.79
N LEU A 88 -5.90 -3.56 1.92
CA LEU A 88 -7.22 -2.97 1.66
C LEU A 88 -8.09 -3.86 0.73
N GLY A 89 -8.18 -5.13 1.07
CA GLY A 89 -9.09 -6.13 0.49
C GLY A 89 -9.45 -7.25 1.48
N TRP A 90 -9.00 -7.12 2.73
CA TRP A 90 -9.29 -7.99 3.88
C TRP A 90 -9.12 -9.49 3.62
N GLN A 91 -8.17 -9.86 2.76
CA GLN A 91 -7.81 -11.25 2.53
C GLN A 91 -6.76 -11.75 3.53
N PRO A 92 -6.83 -13.01 3.97
CA PRO A 92 -5.70 -13.67 4.62
C PRO A 92 -4.46 -13.70 3.71
N ILE A 93 -3.29 -13.47 4.28
CA ILE A 93 -2.01 -13.56 3.56
C ILE A 93 -1.82 -14.99 3.00
N ALA A 94 -1.33 -15.17 1.77
CA ALA A 94 -0.98 -14.16 0.78
C ALA A 94 -2.13 -13.90 -0.20
N ALA A 95 -2.33 -12.65 -0.62
CA ALA A 95 -3.27 -12.28 -1.69
C ALA A 95 -2.74 -11.06 -2.44
N GLY A 96 -1.67 -11.27 -3.21
CA GLY A 96 -1.03 -10.25 -4.04
C GLY A 96 -1.31 -10.53 -5.52
N LEU A 97 -1.45 -9.46 -6.30
CA LEU A 97 -1.71 -9.47 -7.73
C LEU A 97 -0.69 -8.59 -8.45
N LEU A 98 -0.24 -9.06 -9.61
CA LEU A 98 0.50 -8.27 -10.58
C LEU A 98 -0.39 -8.14 -11.82
N ALA A 99 -0.86 -6.92 -12.09
CA ALA A 99 -1.54 -6.59 -13.33
C ALA A 99 -0.50 -6.15 -14.36
N ILE A 100 -0.67 -6.58 -15.59
CA ILE A 100 0.27 -6.37 -16.69
C ILE A 100 -0.54 -5.89 -17.87
N HIS A 101 -0.10 -4.79 -18.49
CA HIS A 101 -0.76 -4.22 -19.64
C HIS A 101 -0.52 -5.05 -20.91
N ASP A 102 0.74 -5.44 -21.17
CA ASP A 102 1.15 -6.25 -22.31
C ASP A 102 1.63 -7.64 -21.84
N ALA A 103 0.92 -8.69 -22.27
CA ALA A 103 1.27 -10.07 -21.92
C ALA A 103 2.68 -10.48 -22.39
N THR A 104 3.28 -9.79 -23.37
CA THR A 104 4.67 -10.04 -23.78
C THR A 104 5.68 -9.79 -22.65
N ASP A 105 5.34 -8.97 -21.64
CA ASP A 105 6.17 -8.76 -20.45
C ASP A 105 6.37 -10.03 -19.61
N LEU A 106 5.44 -10.99 -19.71
CA LEU A 106 5.57 -12.30 -19.06
C LEU A 106 6.51 -13.24 -19.80
N THR A 107 7.04 -12.86 -20.98
CA THR A 107 7.93 -13.74 -21.77
C THR A 107 9.15 -14.18 -20.97
N ALA A 108 9.67 -13.32 -20.10
CA ALA A 108 10.80 -13.64 -19.22
C ALA A 108 10.49 -14.77 -18.21
N LEU A 109 9.21 -15.03 -17.92
CA LEU A 109 8.76 -16.11 -17.04
C LEU A 109 8.41 -17.39 -17.78
N ARG A 110 8.38 -17.37 -19.12
CA ARG A 110 7.98 -18.55 -19.91
C ARG A 110 8.93 -19.70 -19.62
N HIS A 111 8.35 -20.75 -19.08
CA HIS A 111 9.01 -22.01 -18.83
C HIS A 111 8.09 -23.11 -19.34
N ARG A 112 8.66 -24.06 -20.10
CA ARG A 112 7.95 -25.24 -20.58
C ARG A 112 8.59 -26.48 -19.96
N ALA A 113 7.75 -27.39 -19.51
CA ALA A 113 8.07 -28.75 -19.17
C ALA A 113 6.97 -29.62 -19.79
N ASP A 114 7.33 -30.60 -20.60
CA ASP A 114 6.38 -31.35 -21.45
C ASP A 114 5.23 -31.99 -20.65
N TYR A 115 5.47 -32.41 -19.41
CA TYR A 115 4.44 -32.99 -18.54
C TYR A 115 3.48 -31.96 -17.89
N LEU A 116 3.80 -30.66 -17.96
CA LEU A 116 3.00 -29.56 -17.41
C LEU A 116 2.34 -28.70 -18.50
N ASN A 117 2.83 -28.78 -19.74
CA ASN A 117 2.44 -27.93 -20.86
C ASN A 117 2.07 -28.76 -22.08
N ALA A 118 1.28 -29.83 -21.88
CA ALA A 118 0.83 -30.66 -22.98
C ALA A 118 -0.05 -29.82 -23.92
N ASP A 119 0.33 -29.73 -25.21
CA ASP A 119 -0.35 -28.85 -26.15
C ASP A 119 -1.80 -29.33 -26.41
N ASP A 120 -2.06 -30.64 -26.34
CA ASP A 120 -3.39 -31.25 -26.47
C ASP A 120 -4.35 -30.88 -25.33
N ASP A 121 -3.86 -30.76 -24.08
CA ASP A 121 -4.65 -30.23 -22.96
C ASP A 121 -5.09 -28.78 -23.23
N THR A 122 -4.19 -27.96 -23.77
CA THR A 122 -4.50 -26.56 -24.10
C THR A 122 -5.52 -26.48 -25.25
N GLU A 123 -5.36 -27.32 -26.28
CA GLU A 123 -6.33 -27.46 -27.39
C GLU A 123 -7.70 -27.95 -26.90
N ALA A 124 -7.74 -28.79 -25.86
CA ALA A 124 -8.96 -29.24 -25.20
C ALA A 124 -9.59 -28.18 -24.25
N GLY A 125 -8.97 -27.01 -24.11
CA GLY A 125 -9.48 -25.89 -23.31
C GLY A 125 -9.03 -25.90 -21.84
N LEU A 126 -8.07 -26.74 -21.46
CA LEU A 126 -7.46 -26.73 -20.14
C LEU A 126 -6.30 -25.71 -20.12
N PRO A 127 -6.43 -24.60 -19.38
CA PRO A 127 -5.46 -23.52 -19.48
C PRO A 127 -4.14 -23.85 -18.77
N ASP A 128 -3.03 -23.66 -19.48
CA ASP A 128 -1.70 -23.61 -18.89
C ASP A 128 -1.53 -22.36 -17.99
N LEU A 129 -1.06 -22.59 -16.77
CA LEU A 129 -0.84 -21.58 -15.75
C LEU A 129 0.66 -21.29 -15.48
N LEU A 130 1.58 -22.02 -16.12
CA LEU A 130 3.00 -21.70 -16.15
C LEU A 130 3.24 -20.40 -16.94
N GLY A 131 4.41 -19.79 -16.74
CA GLY A 131 4.74 -18.51 -17.37
C GLY A 131 3.99 -17.30 -16.81
N ARG A 132 3.04 -17.48 -15.89
CA ARG A 132 2.30 -16.38 -15.22
C ARG A 132 2.91 -15.97 -13.87
N SER A 133 3.88 -16.72 -13.39
CA SER A 133 4.53 -16.54 -12.08
C SER A 133 5.87 -17.28 -12.08
N PRO A 134 6.86 -16.85 -11.28
CA PRO A 134 8.09 -17.63 -11.06
C PRO A 134 7.85 -18.97 -10.32
N ARG A 135 6.62 -19.26 -9.88
CA ARG A 135 6.27 -20.49 -9.15
C ARG A 135 5.58 -21.50 -10.06
N THR A 136 6.02 -22.76 -9.99
CA THR A 136 5.29 -23.92 -10.53
C THR A 136 4.04 -24.21 -9.69
N THR A 137 4.21 -24.76 -8.48
CA THR A 137 3.09 -25.08 -7.58
C THR A 137 2.59 -23.83 -6.86
N ARG A 138 1.26 -23.62 -6.88
CA ARG A 138 0.61 -22.45 -6.27
C ARG A 138 -0.64 -22.85 -5.51
N ARG A 139 -0.90 -22.14 -4.40
CA ARG A 139 -2.17 -22.23 -3.68
C ARG A 139 -3.28 -21.53 -4.50
N PRO A 140 -4.54 -21.97 -4.41
CA PRO A 140 -5.66 -21.32 -5.08
C PRO A 140 -6.12 -20.07 -4.30
N ASP A 141 -5.21 -19.11 -4.08
CA ASP A 141 -5.51 -17.85 -3.36
C ASP A 141 -6.61 -17.04 -4.05
N ILE A 142 -6.91 -17.33 -5.32
CA ILE A 142 -8.04 -16.75 -6.06
C ILE A 142 -9.40 -17.13 -5.45
N LEU A 143 -9.54 -18.28 -4.80
CA LEU A 143 -10.83 -18.71 -4.26
C LEU A 143 -11.32 -17.79 -3.13
N LYS A 144 -10.46 -17.50 -2.15
CA LYS A 144 -10.79 -16.57 -1.05
C LYS A 144 -11.07 -15.15 -1.57
N ILE A 145 -10.30 -14.70 -2.56
CA ILE A 145 -10.53 -13.41 -3.23
C ILE A 145 -11.90 -13.38 -3.90
N ALA A 146 -12.23 -14.42 -4.68
CA ALA A 146 -13.50 -14.51 -5.40
C ALA A 146 -14.69 -14.59 -4.44
N VAL A 147 -14.57 -15.31 -3.32
CA VAL A 147 -15.60 -15.37 -2.28
C VAL A 147 -15.84 -13.97 -1.72
N THR A 148 -14.80 -13.25 -1.29
CA THR A 148 -14.97 -11.89 -0.77
C THR A 148 -15.57 -10.91 -1.79
N LEU A 149 -15.10 -10.95 -3.04
CA LEU A 149 -15.66 -10.11 -4.11
C LEU A 149 -17.13 -10.43 -4.39
N LYS A 150 -17.53 -11.71 -4.33
CA LYS A 150 -18.93 -12.12 -4.50
C LYS A 150 -19.81 -11.79 -3.28
N SER A 151 -19.26 -11.87 -2.07
CA SER A 151 -20.00 -11.64 -0.84
C SER A 151 -20.21 -10.16 -0.53
N LEU A 152 -19.17 -9.33 -0.72
CA LEU A 152 -19.22 -7.90 -0.42
C LEU A 152 -19.51 -7.02 -1.65
N GLY A 153 -19.18 -7.52 -2.84
CA GLY A 153 -19.19 -6.69 -4.05
C GLY A 153 -18.16 -5.56 -3.97
N ARG A 154 -18.17 -4.71 -4.99
CA ARG A 154 -17.35 -3.50 -5.02
C ARG A 154 -17.81 -2.49 -3.96
N GLU A 155 -19.12 -2.31 -3.81
CA GLU A 155 -19.71 -1.35 -2.87
C GLU A 155 -19.37 -1.70 -1.41
N GLY A 156 -19.49 -2.96 -1.01
CA GLY A 156 -19.14 -3.38 0.35
C GLY A 156 -17.66 -3.20 0.66
N LEU A 157 -16.76 -3.54 -0.27
CA LEU A 157 -15.33 -3.26 -0.12
C LEU A 157 -15.04 -1.75 -0.08
N GLY A 158 -15.72 -0.97 -0.92
CA GLY A 158 -15.63 0.49 -0.95
C GLY A 158 -16.00 1.10 0.40
N ALA A 159 -17.12 0.68 0.99
CA ALA A 159 -17.56 1.14 2.30
C ALA A 159 -16.53 0.85 3.41
N LEU A 160 -15.89 -0.33 3.40
CA LEU A 160 -14.84 -0.65 4.35
C LEU A 160 -13.59 0.24 4.16
N VAL A 161 -13.25 0.55 2.91
CA VAL A 161 -12.14 1.47 2.58
C VAL A 161 -12.43 2.88 3.07
N ASP A 162 -13.63 3.39 2.78
CA ASP A 162 -14.09 4.70 3.22
C ASP A 162 -14.03 4.81 4.74
N GLN A 163 -14.47 3.77 5.44
CA GLN A 163 -14.47 3.73 6.89
C GLN A 163 -13.06 3.82 7.48
N VAL A 164 -12.10 3.04 6.99
CA VAL A 164 -10.73 3.09 7.54
C VAL A 164 -9.99 4.38 7.17
N CYS A 165 -10.31 4.99 6.02
CA CYS A 165 -9.79 6.31 5.66
C CYS A 165 -10.39 7.41 6.54
N ALA A 166 -11.69 7.35 6.82
CA ALA A 166 -12.36 8.27 7.74
C ALA A 166 -11.81 8.17 9.17
N LEU A 167 -11.61 6.94 9.69
CA LEU A 167 -10.99 6.72 10.99
C LEU A 167 -9.57 7.31 11.06
N ALA A 168 -8.81 7.27 9.97
CA ALA A 168 -7.49 7.88 9.93
C ALA A 168 -7.57 9.41 10.00
N GLN A 169 -8.51 10.03 9.28
CA GLN A 169 -8.74 11.48 9.39
C GLN A 169 -9.19 11.89 10.79
N GLU A 170 -10.09 11.11 11.39
CA GLU A 170 -10.55 11.34 12.76
C GLU A 170 -9.40 11.23 13.76
N PHE A 171 -8.59 10.16 13.66
CA PHE A 171 -7.44 9.99 14.54
C PHE A 171 -6.44 11.13 14.38
N ALA A 172 -6.14 11.54 13.15
CA ALA A 172 -5.25 12.66 12.88
C ALA A 172 -5.77 13.97 13.50
N THR A 173 -7.08 14.22 13.41
CA THR A 173 -7.72 15.38 14.06
C THR A 173 -7.56 15.32 15.58
N LEU A 174 -7.72 14.14 16.18
CA LEU A 174 -7.51 13.95 17.62
C LEU A 174 -6.05 14.17 18.02
N VAL A 175 -5.09 13.71 17.22
CA VAL A 175 -3.65 13.94 17.46
C VAL A 175 -3.34 15.43 17.40
N ASP A 176 -3.76 16.10 16.33
CA ASP A 176 -3.46 17.52 16.08
C ASP A 176 -4.05 18.45 17.16
N ALA A 177 -5.23 18.11 17.68
CA ALA A 177 -5.86 18.84 18.78
C ALA A 177 -5.21 18.57 20.15
N HIS A 178 -4.34 17.57 20.27
CA HIS A 178 -3.79 17.14 21.54
C HIS A 178 -2.40 17.75 21.79
N PRO A 179 -2.22 18.65 22.79
CA PRO A 179 -1.01 19.47 22.95
C PRO A 179 0.27 18.70 23.34
N ARG A 180 0.16 17.39 23.53
CA ARG A 180 1.27 16.49 23.89
C ARG A 180 1.72 15.61 22.73
N PHE A 181 1.11 15.76 21.56
CA PHE A 181 1.44 14.99 20.38
C PHE A 181 1.70 15.90 19.19
N ASP A 182 2.69 15.52 18.40
CA ASP A 182 2.92 16.06 17.07
C ASP A 182 2.30 15.11 16.04
N LEU A 183 1.56 15.65 15.08
CA LEU A 183 1.11 14.95 13.88
C LEU A 183 2.13 15.17 12.76
N TYR A 184 2.52 14.10 12.06
CA TYR A 184 3.44 14.23 10.91
C TYR A 184 2.79 14.97 9.73
N GLY A 185 1.51 14.68 9.47
CA GLY A 185 0.71 15.31 8.43
C GLY A 185 -0.65 14.66 8.30
N THR A 186 -1.56 15.32 7.57
CA THR A 186 -2.88 14.78 7.27
C THR A 186 -2.75 13.46 6.48
N PRO A 187 -3.41 12.37 6.92
CA PRO A 187 -3.23 11.07 6.30
C PRO A 187 -3.76 11.03 4.87
N THR A 188 -3.00 10.38 3.98
CA THR A 188 -3.40 10.20 2.56
C THR A 188 -4.26 8.96 2.35
N ILE A 189 -4.12 7.94 3.20
CA ILE A 189 -4.92 6.70 3.14
C ILE A 189 -5.37 6.39 4.58
N SER A 190 -5.03 5.22 5.12
CA SER A 190 -5.43 4.79 6.45
C SER A 190 -4.27 4.66 7.43
N THR A 191 -3.17 5.37 7.16
CA THR A 191 -1.96 5.41 8.01
C THR A 191 -1.79 6.80 8.61
N VAL A 192 -1.64 6.86 9.93
CA VAL A 192 -1.36 8.10 10.68
C VAL A 192 -0.02 7.97 11.39
N LEU A 193 0.85 8.95 11.19
CA LEU A 193 2.12 9.08 11.88
C LEU A 193 2.03 10.17 12.94
N PHE A 194 2.34 9.82 14.18
CA PHE A 194 2.29 10.72 15.32
C PHE A 194 3.40 10.40 16.31
N ARG A 195 3.74 11.35 17.19
CA ARG A 195 4.72 11.14 18.25
C ARG A 195 4.42 12.03 19.45
N PRO A 196 4.82 11.68 20.67
CA PRO A 196 4.78 12.62 21.78
C PRO A 196 5.70 13.81 21.51
N THR A 197 5.20 15.02 21.78
CA THR A 197 5.93 16.27 21.59
C THR A 197 7.17 16.29 22.47
N GLY A 198 8.33 16.64 21.89
CA GLY A 198 9.61 16.72 22.61
C GLY A 198 10.26 15.39 22.97
N ALA A 199 9.59 14.24 22.76
CA ALA A 199 10.18 12.94 23.07
C ALA A 199 11.36 12.60 22.15
N THR A 200 12.39 11.95 22.68
CA THR A 200 13.50 11.41 21.88
C THR A 200 13.05 10.17 21.09
N ASP A 201 13.78 9.83 20.03
CA ASP A 201 13.48 8.63 19.24
C ASP A 201 13.62 7.34 20.07
N THR A 202 14.52 7.32 21.05
CA THR A 202 14.63 6.24 22.03
C THR A 202 13.34 6.11 22.86
N ALA A 203 12.83 7.22 23.39
CA ALA A 203 11.58 7.22 24.16
C ALA A 203 10.39 6.75 23.32
N VAL A 204 10.29 7.19 22.06
CA VAL A 204 9.25 6.71 21.12
C VAL A 204 9.36 5.20 20.91
N ALA A 205 10.57 4.69 20.69
CA ALA A 205 10.81 3.26 20.49
C ALA A 205 10.44 2.43 21.75
N ASP A 206 10.77 2.93 22.94
CA ASP A 206 10.50 2.26 24.20
C ASP A 206 9.02 2.28 24.56
N THR A 207 8.32 3.41 24.35
CA THR A 207 6.85 3.48 24.48
C THR A 207 6.18 2.44 23.59
N ARG A 208 6.57 2.36 22.30
CA ARG A 208 6.03 1.35 21.38
C ARG A 208 6.27 -0.09 21.87
N ARG A 209 7.49 -0.39 22.34
CA ARG A 209 7.84 -1.74 22.82
C ARG A 209 7.04 -2.11 24.06
N ARG A 210 6.91 -1.20 25.03
CA ARG A 210 6.11 -1.43 26.24
C ARG A 210 4.67 -1.75 25.90
N LEU A 211 4.02 -0.92 25.07
CA LEU A 211 2.64 -1.15 24.64
C LEU A 211 2.44 -2.52 23.96
N LEU A 212 3.43 -2.97 23.19
CA LEU A 212 3.42 -4.30 22.57
C LEU A 212 3.61 -5.41 23.62
N HIS A 213 4.59 -5.27 24.52
CA HIS A 213 4.88 -6.27 25.55
C HIS A 213 3.73 -6.43 26.56
N ASP A 214 3.07 -5.34 26.90
CA ASP A 214 1.94 -5.31 27.83
C ASP A 214 0.62 -5.74 27.16
N GLY A 215 0.64 -6.01 25.84
CA GLY A 215 -0.53 -6.45 25.07
C GLY A 215 -1.60 -5.37 24.89
N GLN A 216 -1.25 -4.10 25.05
CA GLN A 216 -2.20 -2.98 25.02
C GLN A 216 -2.38 -2.38 23.62
N ALA A 217 -1.31 -2.31 22.82
CA ALA A 217 -1.39 -1.84 21.45
C ALA A 217 -0.25 -2.38 20.57
N VAL A 218 -0.55 -2.60 19.28
CA VAL A 218 0.45 -2.94 18.27
C VAL A 218 0.59 -1.77 17.31
N LEU A 219 1.63 -0.96 17.53
CA LEU A 219 1.98 0.16 16.66
C LEU A 219 3.17 -0.19 15.76
N GLY A 220 3.11 0.28 14.51
CA GLY A 220 4.28 0.34 13.65
C GLY A 220 5.21 1.49 14.05
N ARG A 221 6.28 1.67 13.27
CA ARG A 221 7.16 2.84 13.35
C ARG A 221 7.66 3.20 11.96
N ALA A 222 7.92 4.48 11.73
CA ALA A 222 8.47 5.00 10.47
C ALA A 222 9.39 6.19 10.77
N ALA A 223 10.29 6.53 9.83
CA ALA A 223 11.18 7.68 9.97
C ALA A 223 11.35 8.46 8.65
N PRO A 224 10.26 8.96 8.03
CA PRO A 224 10.29 9.58 6.70
C PRO A 224 11.12 10.87 6.64
N ASP A 225 11.34 11.54 7.77
CA ASP A 225 12.12 12.78 7.91
C ASP A 225 13.38 12.59 8.79
N GLY A 226 13.81 11.34 8.98
CA GLY A 226 14.95 11.00 9.84
C GLY A 226 14.64 11.04 11.34
N ARG A 227 13.40 11.36 11.74
CA ARG A 227 12.92 11.28 13.12
C ARG A 227 12.00 10.07 13.29
N LEU A 228 12.00 9.42 14.45
CA LEU A 228 11.14 8.26 14.68
C LEU A 228 9.69 8.64 15.04
N TRP A 229 8.73 8.11 14.27
CA TRP A 229 7.29 8.29 14.48
C TRP A 229 6.62 6.97 14.85
N LEU A 230 5.58 7.03 15.69
CA LEU A 230 4.63 5.93 15.87
C LEU A 230 3.73 5.87 14.65
N LYS A 231 3.47 4.66 14.15
CA LYS A 231 2.64 4.43 12.97
C LYS A 231 1.38 3.66 13.34
N ALA A 232 0.24 4.34 13.36
CA ALA A 232 -1.06 3.70 13.42
C ALA A 232 -1.52 3.35 12.00
N THR A 233 -1.58 2.05 11.70
CA THR A 233 -2.11 1.55 10.41
C THR A 233 -3.52 1.03 10.65
N LEU A 234 -4.51 1.82 10.26
CA LEU A 234 -5.92 1.50 10.48
C LEU A 234 -6.42 0.65 9.32
N LEU A 235 -6.52 -0.65 9.55
CA LEU A 235 -7.05 -1.62 8.59
C LEU A 235 -8.21 -2.43 9.15
N ASN A 236 -8.49 -2.33 10.45
CA ASN A 236 -9.64 -2.98 11.05
C ASN A 236 -10.86 -2.05 10.91
N PRO A 237 -11.86 -2.38 10.08
CA PRO A 237 -13.06 -1.55 9.93
C PRO A 237 -13.94 -1.58 11.19
N HIS A 238 -13.64 -2.43 12.18
CA HIS A 238 -14.38 -2.46 13.44
C HIS A 238 -13.76 -1.59 14.54
N THR A 239 -12.64 -0.91 14.27
CA THR A 239 -12.07 0.09 15.19
C THR A 239 -13.08 1.20 15.41
N ARG A 240 -13.28 1.56 16.69
CA ARG A 240 -14.22 2.59 17.11
C ARG A 240 -13.47 3.88 17.49
N PRO A 241 -14.12 5.05 17.40
CA PRO A 241 -13.58 6.32 17.90
C PRO A 241 -12.98 6.25 19.32
N GLY A 242 -13.66 5.53 20.24
CA GLY A 242 -13.19 5.35 21.61
C GLY A 242 -11.86 4.59 21.73
N ASP A 243 -11.57 3.69 20.77
CA ASP A 243 -10.30 2.95 20.73
C ASP A 243 -9.14 3.90 20.38
N LEU A 244 -9.38 4.86 19.48
CA LEU A 244 -8.41 5.87 19.06
C LEU A 244 -8.04 6.82 20.20
N ALA A 245 -9.05 7.31 20.94
CA ALA A 245 -8.81 8.13 22.13
C ALA A 245 -8.07 7.35 23.24
N THR A 246 -8.40 6.07 23.41
CA THR A 246 -7.72 5.19 24.36
C THR A 246 -6.25 4.98 23.98
N LEU A 247 -5.96 4.81 22.67
CA LEU A 247 -4.60 4.69 22.17
C LEU A 247 -3.73 5.92 22.53
N LEU A 248 -4.25 7.14 22.39
CA LEU A 248 -3.50 8.35 22.79
C LEU A 248 -3.20 8.35 24.29
N LYS A 249 -4.18 8.04 25.14
CA LYS A 249 -3.98 7.94 26.60
C LYS A 249 -2.92 6.89 26.96
N LEU A 250 -2.91 5.76 26.26
CA LEU A 250 -1.91 4.70 26.47
C LEU A 250 -0.51 5.18 26.08
N VAL A 251 -0.33 5.77 24.90
CA VAL A 251 0.97 6.29 24.46
C VAL A 251 1.47 7.37 25.43
N GLU A 252 0.56 8.25 25.83
CA GLU A 252 0.82 9.34 26.76
C GLU A 252 1.28 8.84 28.13
N GLY A 253 0.55 7.91 28.75
CA GLY A 253 0.88 7.34 30.05
C GLY A 253 2.18 6.53 30.07
N HIS A 254 2.65 6.07 28.91
CA HIS A 254 3.91 5.34 28.75
C HIS A 254 5.05 6.20 28.24
N THR A 255 4.85 7.48 27.95
CA THR A 255 5.93 8.37 27.54
C THR A 255 6.51 9.07 28.78
N PRO A 256 7.84 8.98 29.02
CA PRO A 256 8.47 9.73 30.11
C PRO A 256 8.19 11.23 29.97
N ALA A 257 8.01 11.91 31.11
CA ALA A 257 7.84 13.37 31.16
C ALA A 257 9.09 14.12 30.68
#